data_AF-A0A2R6QK93-F1
#
_entry.id   AF-A0A2R6QK93-F1
#
_cell.length_a   1.000
_cell.length_b   1.000
_cell.length_c   1.000
_cell.angle_alpha   90.00
_cell.angle_beta   90.00
_cell.angle_gamma   90.00
#
_symmetry.space_group_name_H-M   'P 1'
#
loop_
_entity.id
_entity.type
_entity.pdbx_description
1 polymer ?
#
loop_
_entity_poly.entity_id
_entity_poly.type
_entity_poly.pdbx_seq_one_letter_code
_entity_poly.pdbx_strand_id
1 'polypeptide(L)'
;MCLEAAVEAAAGLLNKAERPVLVAGVKLRLAKSCEAFVDLANACGYAITAMPAAKGLVPENHPQFMGTYWGRPTSSPLCAETVESADACLYAVFDDLSTNGYTIHLDKEKSIIVQPQRVAEGGLEGRCPVQACTKDGVERITRSDSVVVVEAGDAWFYTQKLKLPQGCGSIIFLTNNGGYAIEAKIHDGPYNVIKKWDYTALVNAIHNGHGNLWAAQVRCEEELVAAVDMAMGDKKDYLCLIEVMLHKHDTSKELLHWVAKLVDANASPPCPS
;
A
#
# COMPACT_ATOMS: atom_id res chain seq x y z
N MET A 1 -2.66 -16.10 31.20
CA MET A 1 -3.17 -17.40 30.70
C MET A 1 -3.33 -17.47 29.17
N CYS A 2 -4.22 -16.73 28.49
CA CYS A 2 -4.36 -16.92 27.02
C CYS A 2 -3.22 -16.27 26.19
N LEU A 3 -2.71 -15.10 26.60
CA LEU A 3 -1.62 -14.42 25.88
C LEU A 3 -0.27 -15.11 26.05
N GLU A 4 0.10 -15.48 27.28
CA GLU A 4 1.36 -16.19 27.56
C GLU A 4 1.45 -17.50 26.77
N ALA A 5 0.37 -18.29 26.73
CA ALA A 5 0.32 -19.51 25.95
C ALA A 5 0.50 -19.26 24.43
N ALA A 6 -0.09 -18.19 23.90
CA ALA A 6 0.09 -17.82 22.49
C ALA A 6 1.51 -17.34 22.17
N VAL A 7 2.14 -16.61 23.10
CA VAL A 7 3.53 -16.16 22.97
C VAL A 7 4.48 -17.35 23.06
N GLU A 8 4.28 -18.26 24.02
CA GLU A 8 5.10 -19.47 24.17
C GLU A 8 5.02 -20.37 22.95
N ALA A 9 3.82 -20.56 22.39
CA ALA A 9 3.62 -21.37 21.21
C ALA A 9 4.29 -20.72 19.97
N ALA A 10 4.05 -19.43 19.73
CA ALA A 10 4.68 -18.68 18.64
C ALA A 10 6.21 -18.66 18.76
N ALA A 11 6.75 -18.41 19.95
CA ALA A 11 8.18 -18.47 20.22
C ALA A 11 8.72 -19.90 20.06
N GLY A 12 7.97 -20.92 20.47
CA GLY A 12 8.34 -22.32 20.30
C GLY A 12 8.48 -22.75 18.85
N LEU A 13 7.61 -22.24 17.96
CA LEU A 13 7.70 -22.46 16.53
C LEU A 13 8.89 -21.69 15.93
N LEU A 14 9.03 -20.39 16.24
CA LEU A 14 10.10 -19.55 15.70
C LEU A 14 11.49 -19.97 16.17
N ASN A 15 11.65 -20.40 17.42
CA ASN A 15 12.95 -20.85 17.96
C ASN A 15 13.40 -22.19 17.40
N LYS A 16 12.49 -23.01 16.85
CA LYS A 16 12.82 -24.25 16.15
C LYS A 16 13.17 -24.03 14.67
N ALA A 17 12.81 -22.88 14.13
CA ALA A 17 13.03 -22.53 12.74
C ALA A 17 14.48 -22.09 12.52
N GLU A 18 15.08 -22.56 11.43
CA GLU A 18 16.41 -22.13 10.99
C GLU A 18 16.35 -20.84 10.18
N ARG A 19 15.24 -20.60 9.47
CA ARG A 19 15.06 -19.46 8.55
C ARG A 19 13.70 -18.78 8.72
N PRO A 20 13.36 -18.29 9.92
CA PRO A 20 12.11 -17.59 10.15
C PRO A 20 12.08 -16.22 9.44
N VAL A 21 10.90 -15.86 8.94
CA VAL A 21 10.65 -14.58 8.28
C VAL A 21 9.46 -13.86 8.91
N LEU A 22 9.57 -12.55 9.10
CA LEU A 22 8.46 -11.70 9.54
C LEU A 22 7.85 -10.98 8.32
N VAL A 23 6.53 -11.08 8.19
CA VAL A 23 5.77 -10.47 7.09
C VAL A 23 4.81 -9.42 7.66
N ALA A 24 5.12 -8.16 7.42
CA ALA A 24 4.31 -7.02 7.84
C ALA A 24 3.10 -6.83 6.93
N GLY A 25 1.91 -6.75 7.51
CA GLY A 25 0.66 -6.51 6.79
C GLY A 25 -0.16 -5.35 7.37
N VAL A 26 -1.25 -4.99 6.68
CA VAL A 26 -1.90 -3.67 6.82
C VAL A 26 -2.48 -3.38 8.22
N LYS A 27 -2.96 -4.39 8.96
CA LYS A 27 -3.49 -4.19 10.32
C LYS A 27 -2.41 -3.87 11.36
N LEU A 28 -1.10 -3.85 11.05
CA LEU A 28 -0.09 -3.28 11.96
C LEU A 28 -0.44 -1.83 12.34
N ARG A 29 -0.92 -1.05 11.36
CA ARG A 29 -1.37 0.34 11.58
C ARG A 29 -2.58 0.38 12.53
N LEU A 30 -3.56 -0.49 12.30
CA LEU A 30 -4.78 -0.56 13.11
C LEU A 30 -4.49 -1.00 14.55
N ALA A 31 -3.54 -1.92 14.72
CA ALA A 31 -3.11 -2.42 16.03
C ALA A 31 -2.13 -1.48 16.75
N LYS A 32 -1.63 -0.43 16.07
CA LYS A 32 -0.54 0.44 16.56
C LYS A 32 0.71 -0.35 16.97
N SER A 33 1.04 -1.38 16.19
CA SER A 33 2.10 -2.34 16.54
C SER A 33 3.33 -2.26 15.63
N CYS A 34 3.51 -1.15 14.90
CA CYS A 34 4.67 -0.94 14.03
C CYS A 34 5.99 -1.00 14.82
N GLU A 35 6.09 -0.29 15.94
CA GLU A 35 7.29 -0.29 16.79
C GLU A 35 7.56 -1.68 17.36
N ALA A 36 6.54 -2.32 17.94
CA ALA A 36 6.66 -3.67 18.48
C ALA A 36 7.10 -4.72 17.43
N PHE A 37 6.65 -4.57 16.17
CA PHE A 37 7.09 -5.43 15.07
C PHE A 37 8.58 -5.24 14.76
N VAL A 38 9.05 -3.99 14.76
CA VAL A 38 10.47 -3.65 14.56
C VAL A 38 11.32 -4.12 15.74
N ASP A 39 10.84 -3.97 16.97
CA ASP A 39 11.52 -4.45 18.18
C ASP A 39 11.68 -5.97 18.15
N LEU A 40 10.64 -6.70 17.71
CA LEU A 40 10.70 -8.14 17.50
C LEU A 40 11.76 -8.51 16.44
N ALA A 41 11.79 -7.79 15.31
CA ALA A 41 12.78 -8.01 14.26
C ALA A 41 14.22 -7.82 14.78
N ASN A 42 14.46 -6.72 15.51
CA ASN A 42 15.75 -6.41 16.12
C ASN A 42 16.17 -7.46 17.14
N ALA A 43 15.25 -7.93 17.98
CA ALA A 43 15.53 -8.92 19.02
C ALA A 43 15.84 -10.31 18.44
N CYS A 44 15.10 -10.72 17.42
CA CYS A 44 15.20 -12.06 16.84
C CYS A 44 16.27 -12.17 15.75
N GLY A 45 16.61 -11.08 15.07
CA GLY A 45 17.57 -11.12 13.98
C GLY A 45 16.94 -11.55 12.63
N TYR A 46 15.62 -11.60 12.53
CA TYR A 46 14.93 -12.24 11.39
C TYR A 46 14.78 -11.29 10.19
N ALA A 47 14.71 -11.88 8.99
CA ALA A 47 14.37 -11.14 7.79
C ALA A 47 12.96 -10.55 7.90
N ILE A 48 12.77 -9.32 7.43
CA ILE A 48 11.48 -8.63 7.44
C ILE A 48 11.05 -8.23 6.04
N THR A 49 9.78 -8.43 5.74
CA THR A 49 9.15 -8.04 4.48
C THR A 49 7.88 -7.25 4.75
N ALA A 50 7.41 -6.47 3.79
CA ALA A 50 6.13 -5.78 3.88
C ALA A 50 5.21 -6.17 2.72
N MET A 51 3.95 -6.48 3.01
CA MET A 51 2.92 -6.56 1.98
C MET A 51 2.64 -5.16 1.41
N PRO A 52 2.10 -5.02 0.19
CA PRO A 52 1.88 -3.71 -0.44
C PRO A 52 1.09 -2.73 0.44
N ALA A 53 0.03 -3.21 1.09
CA ALA A 53 -0.79 -2.39 1.98
C ALA A 53 -0.11 -2.04 3.33
N ALA A 54 1.05 -2.63 3.62
CA ALA A 54 1.90 -2.32 4.77
C ALA A 54 3.14 -1.50 4.41
N LYS A 55 3.26 -1.04 3.17
CA LYS A 55 4.35 -0.16 2.74
C LYS A 55 4.39 1.09 3.62
N GLY A 56 5.58 1.47 4.07
CA GLY A 56 5.79 2.58 5.01
C GLY A 56 5.33 2.33 6.46
N LEU A 57 4.86 1.12 6.81
CA LEU A 57 4.58 0.75 8.22
C LEU A 57 5.81 0.20 8.95
N VAL A 58 6.83 -0.20 8.19
CA VAL A 58 8.10 -0.74 8.69
C VAL A 58 9.23 0.06 8.04
N PRO A 59 10.32 0.39 8.77
CA PRO A 59 11.43 1.15 8.20
C PRO A 59 12.12 0.37 7.09
N GLU A 60 12.17 0.94 5.88
CA GLU A 60 12.80 0.27 4.72
C GLU A 60 14.33 0.35 4.73
N ASN A 61 14.89 1.23 5.56
CA ASN A 61 16.32 1.31 5.85
C ASN A 61 16.77 0.29 6.91
N HIS A 62 15.87 -0.55 7.40
CA HIS A 62 16.21 -1.56 8.38
C HIS A 62 17.16 -2.61 7.78
N PRO A 63 18.25 -3.02 8.46
CA PRO A 63 19.25 -3.94 7.90
C PRO A 63 18.70 -5.28 7.41
N GLN A 64 17.56 -5.71 7.96
CA GLN A 64 16.90 -6.98 7.63
C GLN A 64 15.73 -6.84 6.65
N PHE A 65 15.45 -5.62 6.16
CA PHE A 65 14.33 -5.40 5.24
C PHE A 65 14.65 -5.96 3.85
N MET A 66 13.87 -6.95 3.43
CA MET A 66 14.05 -7.70 2.18
C MET A 66 13.16 -7.19 1.03
N GLY A 67 12.27 -6.23 1.30
CA GLY A 67 11.40 -5.62 0.30
C GLY A 67 9.93 -6.00 0.42
N THR A 68 9.21 -5.86 -0.70
CA THR A 68 7.76 -6.06 -0.76
C THR A 68 7.43 -7.52 -1.07
N TYR A 69 6.62 -8.17 -0.23
CA TYR A 69 6.11 -9.53 -0.48
C TYR A 69 4.64 -9.50 -0.93
N TRP A 70 4.37 -10.02 -2.12
CA TRP A 70 3.02 -10.16 -2.67
C TRP A 70 2.87 -11.40 -3.57
N GLY A 71 3.61 -12.47 -3.21
CA GLY A 71 3.72 -13.70 -4.00
C GLY A 71 4.49 -13.51 -5.31
N ARG A 72 4.78 -14.61 -6.01
CA ARG A 72 5.40 -14.56 -7.34
C ARG A 72 4.40 -14.23 -8.45
N PRO A 73 4.74 -13.44 -9.49
CA PRO A 73 6.02 -12.74 -9.71
C PRO A 73 6.04 -11.29 -9.19
N THR A 74 5.03 -10.87 -8.42
CA THR A 74 4.78 -9.47 -8.06
C THR A 74 5.63 -8.95 -6.89
N SER A 75 6.36 -9.84 -6.21
CA SER A 75 7.24 -9.47 -5.10
C SER A 75 8.56 -8.84 -5.56
N SER A 76 9.23 -8.12 -4.67
CA SER A 76 10.61 -7.68 -4.88
C SER A 76 11.53 -8.86 -5.18
N PRO A 77 12.63 -8.67 -5.95
CA PRO A 77 13.58 -9.74 -6.23
C PRO A 77 14.05 -10.45 -4.96
N LEU A 78 14.12 -11.79 -4.98
CA LEU A 78 14.50 -12.66 -3.85
C LEU A 78 13.52 -12.68 -2.67
N CYS A 79 12.64 -11.69 -2.55
CA CYS A 79 11.69 -11.60 -1.43
C CYS A 79 10.69 -12.77 -1.43
N ALA A 80 10.13 -13.12 -2.59
CA ALA A 80 9.22 -14.26 -2.69
C ALA A 80 9.94 -15.58 -2.40
N GLU A 81 11.14 -15.78 -2.94
CA GLU A 81 11.97 -16.96 -2.67
C GLU A 81 12.23 -17.14 -1.17
N THR A 82 12.60 -16.05 -0.49
CA THR A 82 12.90 -16.06 0.94
C THR A 82 11.67 -16.39 1.77
N VAL A 83 10.53 -15.76 1.51
CA VAL A 83 9.29 -16.02 2.25
C VAL A 83 8.75 -17.42 1.95
N GLU A 84 8.72 -17.85 0.69
CA GLU A 84 8.15 -19.15 0.29
C GLU A 84 9.05 -20.34 0.66
N SER A 85 10.35 -20.13 0.87
CA SER A 85 11.28 -21.18 1.33
C SER A 85 11.54 -21.18 2.84
N ALA A 86 10.97 -20.22 3.57
CA ALA A 86 11.06 -20.14 5.01
C ALA A 86 10.39 -21.36 5.68
N ASP A 87 11.02 -21.84 6.74
CA ASP A 87 10.48 -22.93 7.57
C ASP A 87 9.53 -22.43 8.68
N ALA A 88 9.52 -21.12 8.92
CA ALA A 88 8.51 -20.43 9.70
C ALA A 88 8.25 -19.02 9.18
N CYS A 89 7.00 -18.59 9.19
CA CYS A 89 6.59 -17.24 8.82
C CYS A 89 5.64 -16.66 9.87
N LEU A 90 5.93 -15.46 10.35
CA LEU A 90 4.98 -14.68 11.16
C LEU A 90 4.32 -13.62 10.30
N TYR A 91 3.03 -13.82 10.00
CA TYR A 91 2.22 -12.90 9.24
C TYR A 91 1.43 -12.00 10.18
N ALA A 92 1.78 -10.73 10.20
CA ALA A 92 0.93 -9.71 10.79
C ALA A 92 -0.06 -9.21 9.72
N VAL A 93 -1.03 -10.05 9.23
CA VAL A 93 -2.38 -9.71 8.62
C VAL A 93 -2.85 -10.53 7.39
N PHE A 94 -4.19 -10.59 7.16
CA PHE A 94 -4.85 -10.83 5.84
C PHE A 94 -6.16 -10.03 5.57
N ASP A 95 -6.33 -9.64 4.30
CA ASP A 95 -7.57 -9.49 3.49
C ASP A 95 -7.39 -10.23 2.12
N ASP A 96 -8.41 -10.32 1.27
CA ASP A 96 -8.35 -11.08 0.00
C ASP A 96 -7.34 -10.51 -1.02
N LEU A 97 -7.27 -9.18 -1.14
CA LEU A 97 -6.31 -8.48 -2.02
C LEU A 97 -4.85 -8.75 -1.62
N SER A 98 -4.59 -8.94 -0.32
CA SER A 98 -3.26 -9.27 0.18
C SER A 98 -2.75 -10.65 -0.28
N THR A 99 -3.64 -11.57 -0.69
CA THR A 99 -3.27 -12.92 -1.16
C THR A 99 -2.94 -13.03 -2.66
N ASN A 100 -2.96 -11.90 -3.39
CA ASN A 100 -2.73 -11.88 -4.85
C ASN A 100 -3.70 -12.84 -5.58
N GLY A 101 -5.00 -12.72 -5.30
CA GLY A 101 -6.03 -13.59 -5.88
C GLY A 101 -5.93 -15.05 -5.43
N TYR A 102 -5.72 -15.30 -4.14
CA TYR A 102 -5.56 -16.65 -3.54
C TYR A 102 -4.32 -17.43 -4.02
N THR A 103 -3.37 -16.79 -4.69
CA THR A 103 -2.17 -17.46 -5.19
C THR A 103 -1.04 -17.59 -4.16
N ILE A 104 -1.09 -16.79 -3.08
CA ILE A 104 -0.19 -16.98 -1.95
C ILE A 104 -0.68 -18.18 -1.14
N HIS A 105 0.05 -19.30 -1.24
CA HIS A 105 -0.21 -20.49 -0.44
C HIS A 105 0.37 -20.32 0.97
N LEU A 106 -0.52 -20.15 1.95
CA LEU A 106 -0.15 -20.13 3.36
C LEU A 106 -0.11 -21.55 3.92
N ASP A 107 1.10 -22.07 4.14
CA ASP A 107 1.28 -23.32 4.87
C ASP A 107 0.95 -23.09 6.34
N LYS A 108 -0.19 -23.62 6.79
CA LYS A 108 -0.72 -23.43 8.14
C LYS A 108 0.21 -23.98 9.23
N GLU A 109 1.03 -24.98 8.92
CA GLU A 109 1.94 -25.60 9.90
C GLU A 109 3.17 -24.73 10.15
N LYS A 110 3.55 -23.91 9.17
CA LYS A 110 4.71 -23.01 9.22
C LYS A 110 4.34 -21.56 9.48
N SER A 111 3.05 -21.25 9.53
CA SER A 111 2.56 -19.87 9.60
C SER A 111 1.98 -19.53 10.97
N ILE A 112 2.49 -18.46 11.57
CA ILE A 112 1.88 -17.78 12.72
C ILE A 112 1.13 -16.57 12.18
N ILE A 113 -0.19 -16.54 12.34
CA ILE A 113 -0.99 -15.41 11.86
C ILE A 113 -1.38 -14.54 13.06
N VAL A 114 -0.79 -13.34 13.11
CA VAL A 114 -1.05 -12.32 14.14
C VAL A 114 -2.06 -11.32 13.60
N GLN A 115 -3.23 -11.32 14.22
CA GLN A 115 -4.28 -10.33 14.03
C GLN A 115 -4.27 -9.35 15.21
N PRO A 116 -4.84 -8.12 15.04
CA PRO A 116 -4.91 -7.13 16.12
C PRO A 116 -5.55 -7.65 17.40
N GLN A 117 -6.35 -8.70 17.27
CA GLN A 117 -7.08 -9.30 18.35
C GLN A 117 -6.90 -10.80 18.49
N ARG A 118 -5.95 -11.40 17.77
CA ARG A 118 -5.88 -12.86 17.69
C ARG A 118 -4.50 -13.30 17.30
N VAL A 119 -4.01 -14.37 17.92
CA VAL A 119 -2.90 -15.13 17.37
C VAL A 119 -3.44 -16.50 17.00
N ALA A 120 -3.22 -16.92 15.76
CA ALA A 120 -3.57 -18.24 15.28
C ALA A 120 -2.28 -18.98 14.89
N GLU A 121 -2.07 -20.13 15.51
CA GLU A 121 -0.96 -21.04 15.23
C GLU A 121 -1.56 -22.42 14.99
N GLY A 122 -1.25 -23.05 13.84
CA GLY A 122 -1.62 -24.44 13.58
C GLY A 122 -3.11 -24.82 13.76
N GLY A 123 -4.04 -23.85 13.74
CA GLY A 123 -5.47 -24.09 13.97
C GLY A 123 -6.00 -23.85 15.39
N LEU A 124 -5.20 -23.35 16.34
CA LEU A 124 -5.67 -22.94 17.67
C LEU A 124 -5.92 -21.43 17.73
N GLU A 125 -7.08 -21.03 18.27
CA GLU A 125 -7.58 -19.65 18.20
C GLU A 125 -7.78 -18.99 19.59
N GLY A 126 -7.19 -17.81 19.83
CA GLY A 126 -7.42 -17.01 21.07
C GLY A 126 -7.69 -15.52 20.81
N ARG A 127 -8.77 -14.94 21.34
CA ARG A 127 -9.22 -13.53 21.11
C ARG A 127 -8.68 -12.53 22.15
N CYS A 128 -8.42 -11.28 21.75
CA CYS A 128 -8.08 -10.12 22.60
C CYS A 128 -8.55 -8.79 21.96
N PRO A 129 -9.50 -8.01 22.49
CA PRO A 129 -10.11 -6.90 21.75
C PRO A 129 -9.28 -5.59 21.73
N VAL A 130 -9.15 -4.96 20.54
CA VAL A 130 -8.78 -3.53 20.35
C VAL A 130 -9.59 -2.91 19.20
N GLN A 131 -10.19 -1.75 19.47
CA GLN A 131 -11.23 -1.07 18.69
C GLN A 131 -10.65 -0.29 17.48
N ALA A 132 -11.25 -0.45 16.29
CA ALA A 132 -10.83 0.21 15.06
C ALA A 132 -11.42 1.64 14.94
N CYS A 133 -10.63 2.60 14.44
CA CYS A 133 -11.08 3.95 14.10
C CYS A 133 -11.39 4.07 12.60
N THR A 134 -12.55 4.64 12.27
CA THR A 134 -13.01 4.99 10.91
C THR A 134 -12.90 6.50 10.65
N LYS A 135 -12.90 6.88 9.36
CA LYS A 135 -13.02 8.22 8.75
C LYS A 135 -11.94 9.27 9.06
N ASP A 136 -11.37 9.31 10.26
CA ASP A 136 -10.32 10.26 10.68
C ASP A 136 -8.96 10.09 9.95
N GLY A 137 -8.75 8.95 9.27
CA GLY A 137 -7.45 8.60 8.69
C GLY A 137 -7.03 9.49 7.52
N VAL A 138 -7.98 9.89 6.67
CA VAL A 138 -7.68 10.69 5.47
C VAL A 138 -7.40 12.16 5.82
N GLU A 139 -8.11 12.73 6.80
CA GLU A 139 -7.89 14.10 7.29
C GLU A 139 -6.59 14.24 8.11
N ARG A 140 -6.06 13.15 8.67
CA ARG A 140 -4.75 13.14 9.36
C ARG A 140 -3.54 12.99 8.44
N ILE A 141 -3.72 12.53 7.19
CA ILE A 141 -2.63 12.33 6.22
C ILE A 141 -2.21 13.65 5.56
N THR A 142 -3.09 14.66 5.52
CA THR A 142 -2.77 15.99 5.00
C THR A 142 -2.07 16.85 6.06
N ARG A 143 -0.80 16.59 6.34
CA ARG A 143 0.05 17.54 7.09
C ARG A 143 0.61 18.57 6.12
N SER A 144 1.03 19.73 6.64
CA SER A 144 1.51 20.87 5.83
C SER A 144 2.75 20.57 4.97
N ASP A 145 3.38 19.41 5.18
CA ASP A 145 4.62 18.88 4.59
C ASP A 145 4.42 17.54 3.85
N SER A 146 3.18 17.14 3.54
CA SER A 146 2.87 15.84 2.93
C SER A 146 2.86 15.86 1.39
N VAL A 147 3.34 14.77 0.79
CA VAL A 147 3.19 14.46 -0.64
C VAL A 147 2.01 13.49 -0.82
N VAL A 148 1.10 13.81 -1.73
CA VAL A 148 -0.08 12.99 -2.04
C VAL A 148 -0.04 12.60 -3.51
N VAL A 149 -0.27 11.31 -3.81
CA VAL A 149 -0.38 10.81 -5.18
C VAL A 149 -1.83 10.40 -5.43
N VAL A 150 -2.42 10.89 -6.53
CA VAL A 150 -3.83 10.66 -6.92
C VAL A 150 -3.89 10.31 -8.41
N GLU A 151 -4.75 9.37 -8.79
CA GLU A 151 -4.99 9.01 -10.20
C GLU A 151 -6.24 9.72 -10.76
N ALA A 152 -6.24 10.07 -12.05
CA ALA A 152 -7.31 10.84 -12.72
C ALA A 152 -8.73 10.22 -12.68
N GLY A 153 -8.88 8.94 -12.35
CA GLY A 153 -10.18 8.33 -12.06
C GLY A 153 -10.68 8.67 -10.64
N ASP A 154 -9.88 8.34 -9.64
CA ASP A 154 -10.20 8.62 -8.23
C ASP A 154 -10.25 10.13 -7.93
N ALA A 155 -9.40 10.92 -8.59
CA ALA A 155 -9.33 12.37 -8.46
C ALA A 155 -10.69 13.03 -8.71
N TRP A 156 -11.52 12.51 -9.61
CA TRP A 156 -12.87 13.02 -9.84
C TRP A 156 -13.76 12.98 -8.60
N PHE A 157 -13.66 11.93 -7.78
CA PHE A 157 -14.47 11.80 -6.57
C PHE A 157 -13.91 12.62 -5.41
N TYR A 158 -12.59 12.81 -5.36
CA TYR A 158 -11.92 13.52 -4.26
C TYR A 158 -11.76 15.02 -4.46
N THR A 159 -11.70 15.51 -5.69
CA THR A 159 -11.50 16.95 -6.02
C THR A 159 -12.55 17.86 -5.39
N GLN A 160 -13.78 17.39 -5.19
CA GLN A 160 -14.85 18.15 -4.53
C GLN A 160 -14.62 18.41 -3.03
N LYS A 161 -13.63 17.74 -2.42
CA LYS A 161 -13.32 17.84 -0.99
C LYS A 161 -11.94 18.46 -0.68
N LEU A 162 -11.24 18.96 -1.69
CA LEU A 162 -9.90 19.54 -1.47
C LEU A 162 -10.01 20.85 -0.67
N LYS A 163 -9.75 20.80 0.64
CA LYS A 163 -9.64 21.99 1.50
C LYS A 163 -8.18 22.25 1.81
N LEU A 164 -7.68 23.42 1.44
CA LEU A 164 -6.29 23.81 1.65
C LEU A 164 -6.07 24.22 3.11
N PRO A 165 -5.14 23.60 3.85
CA PRO A 165 -4.73 24.12 5.15
C PRO A 165 -4.01 25.46 5.02
N GLN A 166 -4.04 26.26 6.08
CA GLN A 166 -3.42 27.58 6.10
C GLN A 166 -1.88 27.43 6.10
N GLY A 167 -1.20 27.96 5.07
CA GLY A 167 0.26 27.93 4.94
C GLY A 167 0.88 26.65 4.35
N CYS A 168 0.14 25.87 3.55
CA CYS A 168 0.58 24.56 3.06
C CYS A 168 1.66 24.59 1.97
N GLY A 169 2.69 23.77 2.17
CA GLY A 169 3.70 23.32 1.20
C GLY A 169 3.51 21.84 0.87
N SER A 170 2.47 21.51 0.11
CA SER A 170 2.10 20.12 -0.21
C SER A 170 2.15 19.88 -1.72
N ILE A 171 2.65 18.72 -2.13
CA ILE A 171 2.76 18.35 -3.55
C ILE A 171 1.74 17.24 -3.86
N ILE A 172 0.90 17.48 -4.86
CA ILE A 172 -0.08 16.54 -5.38
C ILE A 172 0.39 16.09 -6.76
N PHE A 173 0.70 14.81 -6.91
CA PHE A 173 0.90 14.20 -8.22
C PHE A 173 -0.43 13.66 -8.73
N LEU A 174 -0.92 14.18 -9.84
CA LEU A 174 -2.11 13.68 -10.52
C LEU A 174 -1.68 12.90 -11.77
N THR A 175 -1.82 11.58 -11.75
CA THR A 175 -1.52 10.75 -12.92
C THR A 175 -2.72 10.75 -13.87
N ASN A 176 -2.58 11.42 -15.01
CA ASN A 176 -3.61 11.53 -16.03
C ASN A 176 -3.36 10.56 -17.20
N ASN A 177 -3.90 9.35 -17.07
CA ASN A 177 -3.93 8.32 -18.10
C ASN A 177 -5.25 8.29 -18.90
N GLY A 178 -6.21 9.19 -18.57
CA GLY A 178 -7.45 9.39 -19.30
C GLY A 178 -8.56 8.36 -19.08
N GLY A 179 -8.56 7.61 -17.98
CA GLY A 179 -9.59 6.59 -17.70
C GLY A 179 -9.37 5.83 -16.39
N TYR A 180 -10.18 4.80 -16.16
CA TYR A 180 -9.91 3.79 -15.15
C TYR A 180 -8.93 2.76 -15.72
N ALA A 181 -7.62 2.98 -15.58
CA ALA A 181 -6.63 2.13 -16.21
C ALA A 181 -6.59 0.72 -15.61
N ILE A 182 -6.76 0.58 -14.29
CA ILE A 182 -6.80 -0.73 -13.62
C ILE A 182 -8.02 -1.54 -14.09
N GLU A 183 -9.21 -0.92 -14.09
CA GLU A 183 -10.43 -1.60 -14.52
C GLU A 183 -10.34 -2.03 -15.99
N ALA A 184 -9.78 -1.19 -16.86
CA ALA A 184 -9.53 -1.57 -18.25
C ALA A 184 -8.60 -2.78 -18.44
N LYS A 185 -7.82 -3.15 -17.41
CA LYS A 185 -7.04 -4.40 -17.41
C LYS A 185 -7.82 -5.58 -16.83
N ILE A 186 -8.69 -5.36 -15.85
CA ILE A 186 -9.54 -6.39 -15.25
C ILE A 186 -10.66 -6.79 -16.23
N HIS A 187 -11.41 -5.79 -16.70
CA HIS A 187 -12.51 -5.94 -17.63
C HIS A 187 -12.66 -4.64 -18.43
N ASP A 188 -12.32 -4.67 -19.73
CA ASP A 188 -12.42 -3.48 -20.55
C ASP A 188 -13.86 -3.20 -20.99
N GLY A 189 -14.24 -1.92 -21.03
CA GLY A 189 -15.60 -1.51 -21.37
C GLY A 189 -15.78 0.01 -21.45
N PRO A 190 -16.92 0.47 -21.99
CA PRO A 190 -17.18 1.89 -22.20
C PRO A 190 -17.24 2.70 -20.89
N TYR A 191 -17.52 2.05 -19.76
CA TYR A 191 -17.52 2.66 -18.43
C TYR A 191 -16.11 3.02 -17.92
N ASN A 192 -15.05 2.54 -18.57
CA ASN A 192 -13.65 2.90 -18.24
C ASN A 192 -13.22 4.25 -18.83
N VAL A 193 -14.03 4.81 -19.74
CA VAL A 193 -13.71 6.07 -20.43
C VAL A 193 -14.32 7.23 -19.66
N ILE A 194 -13.44 8.05 -19.09
CA ILE A 194 -13.83 9.25 -18.34
C ILE A 194 -13.65 10.50 -19.21
N LYS A 195 -14.43 11.55 -18.92
CA LYS A 195 -14.27 12.85 -19.55
C LYS A 195 -12.96 13.48 -19.08
N LYS A 196 -12.04 13.79 -20.00
CA LYS A 196 -10.81 14.49 -19.60
C LYS A 196 -11.13 15.90 -19.11
N TRP A 197 -10.59 16.25 -17.96
CA TRP A 197 -10.62 17.61 -17.40
C TRP A 197 -9.26 18.25 -17.59
N ASP A 198 -9.23 19.57 -17.62
CA ASP A 198 -8.00 20.34 -17.45
C ASP A 198 -7.83 20.61 -15.96
N TYR A 199 -7.07 19.74 -15.29
CA TYR A 199 -6.88 19.80 -13.85
C TYR A 199 -6.07 21.05 -13.45
N THR A 200 -5.13 21.48 -14.29
CA THR A 200 -4.40 22.73 -14.06
C THR A 200 -5.30 23.96 -14.17
N ALA A 201 -6.21 24.01 -15.15
CA ALA A 201 -7.18 25.10 -15.26
C ALA A 201 -8.17 25.11 -14.08
N LEU A 202 -8.62 23.94 -13.62
CA LEU A 202 -9.45 23.84 -12.41
C LEU A 202 -8.73 24.42 -11.19
N VAL A 203 -7.46 24.04 -11.01
CA VAL A 203 -6.65 24.51 -9.89
C VAL A 203 -6.38 26.01 -9.98
N ASN A 204 -6.11 26.55 -11.16
CA ASN A 204 -5.99 28.00 -11.40
C ASN A 204 -7.30 28.75 -11.12
N ALA A 205 -8.45 28.16 -11.44
CA ALA A 205 -9.75 28.74 -11.13
C ALA A 205 -10.02 28.76 -9.61
N ILE A 206 -9.64 27.71 -8.88
CA ILE A 206 -9.73 27.64 -7.41
C ILE A 206 -8.82 28.67 -6.76
N HIS A 207 -7.60 28.86 -7.29
CA HIS A 207 -6.66 29.87 -6.81
C HIS A 207 -7.29 31.27 -6.80
N ASN A 208 -8.08 31.62 -7.83
CA ASN A 208 -8.85 32.87 -7.89
C ASN A 208 -8.02 34.13 -7.54
N GLY A 209 -6.73 34.13 -7.88
CA GLY A 209 -5.78 35.22 -7.58
C GLY A 209 -5.39 35.38 -6.10
N HIS A 210 -5.79 34.45 -5.23
CA HIS A 210 -5.54 34.49 -3.79
C HIS A 210 -4.91 33.18 -3.29
N GLY A 211 -3.91 33.28 -2.40
CA GLY A 211 -3.24 32.13 -1.79
C GLY A 211 -2.00 31.62 -2.55
N ASN A 212 -1.36 30.59 -2.01
CA ASN A 212 -0.14 30.02 -2.58
C ASN A 212 -0.49 28.69 -3.24
N LEU A 213 -0.81 28.74 -4.52
CA LEU A 213 -1.13 27.57 -5.31
C LEU A 213 -0.39 27.63 -6.64
N TRP A 214 0.17 26.50 -7.05
CA TRP A 214 0.94 26.34 -8.26
C TRP A 214 0.53 25.05 -8.96
N ALA A 215 0.46 25.07 -10.29
CA ALA A 215 0.13 23.90 -11.08
C ALA A 215 1.04 23.80 -12.31
N ALA A 216 1.41 22.57 -12.67
CA ALA A 216 2.16 22.27 -13.87
C ALA A 216 1.63 21.00 -14.53
N GLN A 217 1.65 20.98 -15.86
CA GLN A 217 1.51 19.75 -16.63
C GLN A 217 2.89 19.25 -17.03
N VAL A 218 3.12 17.96 -16.91
CA VAL A 218 4.38 17.31 -17.30
C VAL A 218 4.08 16.10 -18.18
N ARG A 219 4.89 15.91 -19.22
CA ARG A 219 4.73 14.89 -20.27
C ARG A 219 5.97 14.03 -20.46
N CYS A 220 7.09 14.43 -19.87
CA CYS A 220 8.34 13.67 -19.87
C CYS A 220 9.03 13.74 -18.51
N GLU A 221 10.07 12.92 -18.35
CA GLU A 221 10.85 12.81 -17.12
C GLU A 221 11.54 14.13 -16.76
N GLU A 222 12.10 14.83 -17.75
CA GLU A 222 12.79 16.10 -17.54
C GLU A 222 11.84 17.19 -17.01
N GLU A 223 10.63 17.26 -17.54
CA GLU A 223 9.58 18.17 -17.07
C GLU A 223 9.12 17.80 -15.65
N LEU A 224 9.01 16.50 -15.34
CA LEU A 224 8.65 16.02 -14.01
C LEU A 224 9.73 16.39 -12.98
N VAL A 225 11.00 16.16 -13.28
CA VAL A 225 12.12 16.53 -12.40
C VAL A 225 12.12 18.04 -12.15
N ALA A 226 12.02 18.85 -13.20
CA ALA A 226 11.96 20.31 -13.08
C ALA A 226 10.74 20.78 -12.26
N ALA A 227 9.59 20.13 -12.42
CA ALA A 227 8.39 20.45 -11.65
C ALA A 227 8.53 20.10 -10.16
N VAL A 228 9.20 18.99 -9.84
CA VAL A 228 9.50 18.60 -8.46
C VAL A 228 10.50 19.56 -7.83
N ASP A 229 11.57 19.93 -8.53
CA ASP A 229 12.55 20.91 -8.06
C ASP A 229 11.90 22.27 -7.78
N MET A 230 11.01 22.72 -8.66
CA MET A 230 10.22 23.93 -8.48
C MET A 230 9.30 23.84 -7.25
N ALA A 231 8.60 22.72 -7.09
CA ALA A 231 7.70 22.46 -5.97
C ALA A 231 8.44 22.41 -4.62
N MET A 232 9.63 21.82 -4.57
CA MET A 232 10.46 21.72 -3.36
C MET A 232 11.30 22.98 -3.09
N GLY A 233 11.54 23.81 -4.10
CA GLY A 233 12.31 25.06 -4.02
C GLY A 233 11.41 26.30 -3.91
N ASP A 234 11.27 27.02 -5.02
CA ASP A 234 10.59 28.32 -5.09
C ASP A 234 9.12 28.26 -4.67
N LYS A 235 8.49 27.08 -4.81
CA LYS A 235 7.08 26.84 -4.48
C LYS A 235 6.89 26.00 -3.22
N LYS A 236 7.91 25.88 -2.36
CA LYS A 236 7.83 25.11 -1.10
C LYS A 236 6.70 25.53 -0.16
N ASP A 237 6.25 26.78 -0.23
CA ASP A 237 5.15 27.32 0.59
C ASP A 237 3.82 27.37 -0.17
N TYR A 238 3.74 26.66 -1.31
CA TYR A 238 2.57 26.55 -2.17
C TYR A 238 1.99 25.14 -2.12
N LEU A 239 0.67 25.04 -2.30
CA LEU A 239 0.08 23.82 -2.81
C LEU A 239 0.48 23.64 -4.27
N CYS A 240 1.20 22.57 -4.57
CA CYS A 240 1.69 22.25 -5.91
C CYS A 240 0.88 21.10 -6.51
N LEU A 241 0.19 21.31 -7.62
CA LEU A 241 -0.40 20.25 -8.44
C LEU A 241 0.50 19.95 -9.65
N ILE A 242 1.01 18.73 -9.74
CA ILE A 242 1.77 18.26 -10.91
C ILE A 242 0.90 17.23 -11.63
N GLU A 243 0.31 17.63 -12.75
CA GLU A 243 -0.45 16.76 -13.64
C GLU A 243 0.52 15.99 -14.56
N VAL A 244 0.71 14.71 -14.26
CA VAL A 244 1.58 13.80 -15.02
C VAL A 244 0.78 13.14 -16.12
N MET A 245 1.04 13.53 -17.36
CA MET A 245 0.37 12.98 -18.54
C MET A 245 0.96 11.62 -18.88
N LEU A 246 0.17 10.57 -18.70
CA LEU A 246 0.56 9.19 -18.99
C LEU A 246 -0.22 8.65 -20.19
N HIS A 247 0.38 7.70 -20.88
CA HIS A 247 -0.33 6.95 -21.91
C HIS A 247 -1.32 5.96 -21.24
N LYS A 248 -2.50 5.73 -21.84
CA LYS A 248 -3.54 4.82 -21.28
C LYS A 248 -3.03 3.41 -20.99
N HIS A 249 -2.01 2.96 -21.72
CA HIS A 249 -1.43 1.63 -21.59
C HIS A 249 -0.10 1.59 -20.84
N ASP A 250 0.38 2.74 -20.37
CA ASP A 250 1.59 2.81 -19.56
C ASP A 250 1.26 2.36 -18.14
N THR A 251 1.67 1.14 -17.81
CA THR A 251 1.30 0.46 -16.57
C THR A 251 2.43 -0.48 -16.14
N SER A 252 2.52 -0.76 -14.85
CA SER A 252 3.57 -1.62 -14.32
C SER A 252 3.37 -3.08 -14.72
N LYS A 253 4.48 -3.82 -14.86
CA LYS A 253 4.44 -5.26 -15.14
C LYS A 253 3.78 -6.01 -13.98
N GLU A 254 4.01 -5.55 -12.76
CA GLU A 254 3.46 -6.07 -11.52
C GLU A 254 1.93 -6.03 -11.53
N LEU A 255 1.35 -4.90 -11.98
CA LEU A 255 -0.09 -4.74 -12.10
C LEU A 255 -0.68 -5.71 -13.13
N LEU A 256 -0.04 -5.89 -14.28
CA LEU A 256 -0.50 -6.86 -15.29
C LEU A 256 -0.51 -8.30 -14.77
N HIS A 257 0.53 -8.71 -14.06
CA HIS A 257 0.59 -10.06 -13.47
C HIS A 257 -0.45 -10.26 -12.37
N TRP A 258 -0.66 -9.25 -11.52
CA TRP A 258 -1.66 -9.29 -10.47
C TRP A 258 -3.08 -9.36 -11.05
N VAL A 259 -3.39 -8.53 -12.05
CA VAL A 259 -4.71 -8.52 -12.70
C VAL A 259 -5.03 -9.88 -13.33
N ALA A 260 -4.06 -10.52 -14.01
CA ALA A 260 -4.29 -11.83 -14.60
C ALA A 260 -4.79 -12.85 -13.57
N LYS A 261 -4.15 -12.89 -12.38
CA LYS A 261 -4.56 -13.78 -11.28
C LYS A 261 -5.91 -13.40 -10.68
N LEU A 262 -6.19 -12.11 -10.54
CA LEU A 262 -7.45 -11.62 -9.99
C LEU A 262 -8.64 -12.00 -10.89
N VAL A 263 -8.47 -11.86 -12.20
CA VAL A 263 -9.50 -12.23 -13.19
C VAL A 263 -9.81 -13.73 -13.11
N ASP A 264 -8.78 -14.58 -13.03
CA ASP A 264 -8.96 -16.04 -12.89
C ASP A 264 -9.70 -16.41 -11.59
N ALA A 265 -9.35 -15.76 -10.47
CA ALA A 265 -10.02 -15.98 -9.19
C ALA A 265 -11.50 -15.56 -9.24
N ASN A 266 -11.81 -14.40 -9.84
CA ASN A 266 -13.17 -13.89 -9.94
C ASN A 266 -14.05 -14.68 -10.93
N ALA A 267 -13.44 -15.29 -11.94
CA ALA A 267 -14.14 -16.10 -12.94
C ALA A 267 -14.36 -17.57 -12.51
N SER A 268 -13.83 -17.97 -11.36
CA SER A 268 -13.91 -19.35 -10.88
C SER A 268 -15.37 -19.76 -10.63
N PRO A 269 -15.82 -20.91 -11.17
CA PRO A 269 -17.20 -21.36 -10.98
C PRO A 269 -17.47 -21.68 -9.51
N PRO A 270 -18.72 -21.56 -9.04
CA PRO A 270 -19.07 -21.94 -7.68
C PRO A 270 -18.71 -23.41 -7.43
N CYS A 271 -18.08 -23.67 -6.28
CA CYS A 271 -17.71 -25.03 -5.89
C CYS A 271 -18.98 -25.88 -5.76
N PRO A 272 -19.05 -27.06 -6.41
CA PRO A 272 -20.21 -27.94 -6.25
C PRO A 272 -20.32 -28.36 -4.78
N SER A 273 -21.52 -28.18 -4.23
CA SER A 273 -21.91 -28.50 -2.85
C SER A 273 -21.78 -29.98 -2.51
#